data_AF-A0AAU9XAN6-F1
#
_entry.id   AF-A0AAU9XAN6-F1
#
_cell.length_a   1.000
_cell.length_b   1.000
_cell.length_c   1.000
_cell.angle_alpha   90.00
_cell.angle_beta   90.00
_cell.angle_gamma   90.00
#
_symmetry.space_group_name_H-M   'P 1'
#
loop_
_entity.id
_entity.type
_entity.pdbx_description
1 polymer ?
#
loop_
_entity_poly.entity_id
_entity_poly.type
_entity_poly.pdbx_seq_one_letter_code
_entity_poly.pdbx_strand_id
1 'polypeptide(L)'
;FTNIIHTFTRHWHHYLNVTKLGTFVVKDSFNCAFECLRLPSCVSVNLASSEGFDGKLWCEALSSDKYRNKADFRGSESSHHFSIKSPCSSSPCQNGGTCFANYRRDSFECICEEGFIGRFCETEQILEFSHCDFYDRFNTSQSATLRFDLSPISVYCHVGDLGCGNGAWTTVMKIDGTKRTFHYNSTYWSDERDFNTPGGNTGFDSEETKLPTYWRTPFTKICLGMKIDQKVNFIVINHHSSSLFSLIADGQYRATSLGRDTWKTLIGSQASLQNNCNIEGFNAIGGSASHSKARIGYIANEQNDCSSCDSRIGIGTGGYSDDGNTCGNRASHNPDNGVKSIKVMGYILVQ
;
A
#
# COMPACT_ATOMS: atom_id res chain seq x y z
N PHE A 1 1.64 -50.33 10.67
CA PHE A 1 0.87 -50.54 9.44
C PHE A 1 -0.55 -50.04 9.69
N THR A 2 -0.82 -48.77 9.38
CA THR A 2 -2.17 -48.19 9.47
C THR A 2 -3.00 -48.71 8.31
N ASN A 3 -4.07 -49.45 8.62
CA ASN A 3 -5.07 -49.95 7.68
C ASN A 3 -5.85 -48.76 7.07
N ILE A 4 -5.40 -48.25 5.92
CA ILE A 4 -6.24 -47.42 5.07
C ILE A 4 -7.02 -48.39 4.17
N ILE A 5 -8.32 -48.54 4.42
CA ILE A 5 -9.21 -49.21 3.47
C ILE A 5 -9.37 -48.25 2.29
N HIS A 6 -8.70 -48.56 1.18
CA HIS A 6 -8.79 -47.77 -0.04
C HIS A 6 -10.13 -48.02 -0.75
N THR A 7 -11.15 -47.26 -0.37
CA THR A 7 -12.45 -47.29 -1.06
C THR A 7 -12.40 -46.36 -2.26
N PHE A 8 -12.59 -46.90 -3.46
CA PHE A 8 -12.76 -46.12 -4.69
C PHE A 8 -14.21 -45.63 -4.83
N THR A 9 -14.36 -44.34 -5.13
CA THR A 9 -15.62 -43.73 -5.53
C THR A 9 -15.68 -43.67 -7.05
N ARG A 10 -16.77 -44.15 -7.63
CA ARG A 10 -17.00 -44.17 -9.08
C ARG A 10 -17.69 -42.91 -9.54
N HIS A 11 -17.22 -42.35 -10.65
CA HIS A 11 -17.79 -41.22 -11.39
C HIS A 11 -18.08 -41.72 -12.82
N TRP A 12 -19.35 -41.96 -13.10
CA TRP A 12 -19.82 -42.51 -14.38
C TRP A 12 -19.62 -41.53 -15.54
N HIS A 13 -19.28 -42.03 -16.72
CA HIS A 13 -19.10 -41.25 -17.95
C HIS A 13 -18.15 -40.04 -17.77
N HIS A 14 -17.01 -40.25 -17.11
CA HIS A 14 -16.02 -39.21 -16.84
C HIS A 14 -14.61 -39.71 -17.09
N TYR A 15 -13.75 -38.78 -17.48
CA TYR A 15 -12.32 -38.98 -17.75
C TYR A 15 -11.51 -37.87 -17.07
N LEU A 16 -10.39 -38.23 -16.45
CA LEU A 16 -9.42 -37.26 -15.94
C LEU A 16 -8.18 -37.24 -16.85
N ASN A 17 -7.95 -36.12 -17.52
CA ASN A 17 -6.81 -35.95 -18.44
C ASN A 17 -5.56 -35.44 -17.72
N VAL A 18 -4.85 -36.34 -17.05
CA VAL A 18 -3.61 -36.02 -16.32
C VAL A 18 -2.51 -37.03 -16.66
N THR A 19 -1.29 -36.79 -16.17
CA THR A 19 -0.17 -37.71 -16.35
C THR A 19 -0.52 -39.12 -15.87
N LYS A 20 -0.39 -40.08 -16.79
CA LYS A 20 -0.62 -41.50 -16.54
C LYS A 20 0.64 -42.10 -15.92
N LEU A 21 0.49 -42.81 -14.81
CA LEU A 21 1.53 -43.65 -14.22
C LEU A 21 1.71 -44.95 -14.98
N GLY A 22 0.65 -45.42 -15.64
CA GLY A 22 0.66 -46.61 -16.48
C GLY A 22 -0.70 -46.85 -17.13
N THR A 23 -0.68 -47.66 -18.19
CA THR A 23 -1.89 -48.15 -18.88
C THR A 23 -1.88 -49.66 -18.85
N PHE A 24 -3.02 -50.25 -18.50
CA PHE A 24 -3.20 -51.67 -18.26
C PHE A 24 -4.42 -52.17 -19.04
N VAL A 25 -4.43 -53.46 -19.33
CA VAL A 25 -5.59 -54.17 -19.88
C VAL A 25 -6.09 -55.13 -18.81
N VAL A 26 -7.32 -54.94 -18.36
CA VAL A 26 -7.89 -55.59 -17.17
C VAL A 26 -9.24 -56.21 -17.47
N LYS A 27 -9.70 -57.14 -16.63
CA LYS A 27 -11.01 -57.79 -16.80
C LYS A 27 -12.16 -56.97 -16.25
N ASP A 28 -11.94 -56.26 -15.16
CA ASP A 28 -12.98 -55.49 -14.48
C ASP A 28 -12.40 -54.29 -13.72
N SER A 29 -13.30 -53.51 -13.10
CA SER A 29 -12.93 -52.35 -12.30
C SER A 29 -12.12 -52.67 -11.04
N PHE A 30 -12.27 -53.88 -10.46
CA PHE A 30 -11.49 -54.28 -9.29
C PHE A 30 -10.04 -54.52 -9.67
N ASN A 31 -9.79 -55.19 -10.80
CA ASN A 31 -8.44 -55.37 -11.33
C ASN A 31 -7.77 -54.02 -11.64
N CYS A 32 -8.50 -53.06 -12.21
CA CYS A 32 -7.97 -51.71 -12.44
C CYS A 32 -7.58 -51.01 -11.13
N ALA A 33 -8.45 -51.07 -10.12
CA ALA A 33 -8.17 -50.52 -8.80
C ALA A 33 -6.94 -51.20 -8.17
N PHE A 34 -6.78 -52.51 -8.30
CA PHE A 34 -5.59 -53.22 -7.81
C PHE A 34 -4.29 -52.77 -8.48
N GLU A 35 -4.29 -52.51 -9.80
CA GLU A 35 -3.11 -51.98 -10.47
C GLU A 35 -2.73 -50.59 -9.95
N CYS A 36 -3.73 -49.75 -9.65
CA CYS A 36 -3.48 -48.47 -8.98
C CYS A 36 -2.87 -48.66 -7.59
N LEU A 37 -3.45 -49.54 -6.74
CA LEU A 37 -2.96 -49.75 -5.37
C LEU A 37 -1.53 -50.31 -5.29
N ARG A 38 -1.02 -50.92 -6.37
CA ARG A 38 0.38 -51.36 -6.47
C ARG A 38 1.36 -50.22 -6.75
N LEU A 39 0.87 -49.08 -7.24
CA LEU A 39 1.68 -47.92 -7.59
C LEU A 39 1.66 -46.90 -6.43
N PRO A 40 2.81 -46.58 -5.80
CA PRO A 40 2.86 -45.75 -4.59
C PRO A 40 2.25 -44.34 -4.72
N SER A 41 2.16 -43.82 -5.95
CA SER A 41 1.65 -42.48 -6.25
C SER A 41 0.26 -42.50 -6.91
N CYS A 42 -0.34 -43.66 -7.13
CA CYS A 42 -1.63 -43.73 -7.80
C CYS A 42 -2.75 -43.42 -6.82
N VAL A 43 -3.64 -42.51 -7.22
CA VAL A 43 -4.75 -42.03 -6.39
C VAL A 43 -6.11 -42.07 -7.10
N SER A 44 -6.10 -42.25 -8.42
CA SER A 44 -7.30 -42.42 -9.22
C SER A 44 -7.00 -43.21 -10.50
N VAL A 45 -8.06 -43.68 -11.17
CA VAL A 45 -7.97 -44.40 -12.44
C VAL A 45 -9.04 -43.94 -13.42
N ASN A 46 -8.73 -43.99 -14.72
CA ASN A 46 -9.74 -44.03 -15.78
C ASN A 46 -9.90 -45.48 -16.24
N LEU A 47 -11.13 -45.91 -16.50
CA LEU A 47 -11.46 -47.25 -17.00
C LEU A 47 -12.38 -47.12 -18.21
N ALA A 48 -12.23 -48.00 -19.20
CA ALA A 48 -13.17 -48.10 -20.31
C ALA A 48 -14.62 -48.30 -19.83
N SER A 49 -15.59 -47.68 -20.50
CA SER A 49 -17.02 -47.90 -20.22
C SER A 49 -17.56 -49.19 -20.86
N SER A 50 -16.89 -49.73 -21.88
CA SER A 50 -17.25 -50.98 -22.53
C SER A 50 -16.01 -51.81 -22.88
N GLU A 51 -16.19 -53.12 -22.96
CA GLU A 51 -15.14 -54.07 -23.34
C GLU A 51 -14.72 -53.89 -24.81
N GLY A 52 -13.44 -54.13 -25.07
CA GLY A 52 -12.93 -54.30 -26.42
C GLY A 52 -13.29 -55.67 -27.01
N PHE A 53 -12.87 -55.91 -28.25
CA PHE A 53 -13.13 -57.19 -28.95
C PHE A 53 -12.53 -58.42 -28.26
N ASP A 54 -11.54 -58.22 -27.38
CA ASP A 54 -10.89 -59.27 -26.58
C ASP A 54 -11.60 -59.56 -25.24
N GLY A 55 -12.74 -58.91 -24.98
CA GLY A 55 -13.49 -59.03 -23.73
C GLY A 55 -12.78 -58.37 -22.54
N LYS A 56 -11.92 -57.37 -22.78
CA LYS A 56 -11.16 -56.68 -21.73
C LYS A 56 -11.34 -55.16 -21.80
N LEU A 57 -11.00 -54.50 -20.69
CA LEU A 57 -11.10 -53.05 -20.51
C LEU A 57 -9.71 -52.44 -20.46
N TRP A 58 -9.52 -51.27 -21.09
CA TRP A 58 -8.34 -50.45 -20.83
C TRP A 58 -8.51 -49.72 -19.48
N CYS A 59 -7.41 -49.59 -18.76
CA CYS A 59 -7.32 -48.96 -17.44
C CYS A 59 -6.10 -48.05 -17.40
N GLU A 60 -6.24 -46.83 -16.89
CA GLU A 60 -5.15 -45.88 -16.74
C GLU A 60 -4.99 -45.52 -15.27
N ALA A 61 -3.81 -45.76 -14.71
CA ALA A 61 -3.47 -45.35 -13.36
C ALA A 61 -2.95 -43.91 -13.35
N LEU A 62 -3.45 -43.08 -12.44
CA LEU A 62 -3.21 -41.64 -12.45
C LEU A 62 -2.60 -41.17 -11.13
N SER A 63 -1.64 -40.24 -11.22
CA SER A 63 -0.93 -39.68 -10.07
C SER A 63 -1.65 -38.51 -9.40
N SER A 64 -2.84 -38.16 -9.87
CA SER A 64 -3.59 -37.00 -9.40
C SER A 64 -5.08 -37.28 -9.39
N ASP A 65 -5.85 -36.38 -8.79
CA ASP A 65 -7.30 -36.47 -8.68
C ASP A 65 -8.02 -35.31 -9.39
N LYS A 66 -9.36 -35.39 -9.37
CA LYS A 66 -10.27 -34.38 -9.90
C LYS A 66 -10.35 -33.08 -9.08
N TYR A 67 -9.93 -33.08 -7.81
CA TYR A 67 -10.00 -31.90 -6.94
C TYR A 67 -8.85 -30.93 -7.25
N ARG A 68 -7.68 -31.48 -7.57
CA ARG A 68 -6.50 -30.73 -8.02
C ARG A 68 -6.62 -30.29 -9.47
N ASN A 69 -7.21 -31.09 -10.35
CA ASN A 69 -7.30 -30.81 -11.79
C ASN A 69 -8.75 -30.72 -12.25
N LYS A 70 -9.52 -29.82 -11.63
CA LYS A 70 -10.96 -29.64 -11.93
C LYS A 70 -11.21 -29.36 -13.42
N ALA A 71 -10.34 -28.58 -14.06
CA ALA A 71 -10.45 -28.21 -15.48
C ALA A 71 -10.21 -29.39 -16.46
N ASP A 72 -9.49 -30.42 -16.01
CA ASP A 72 -9.14 -31.59 -16.82
C ASP A 72 -10.03 -32.80 -16.53
N PHE A 73 -10.94 -32.67 -15.57
CA PHE A 73 -11.97 -33.65 -15.28
C PHE A 73 -13.20 -33.39 -16.15
N ARG A 74 -13.40 -34.21 -17.17
CA ARG A 74 -14.38 -33.96 -18.24
C ARG A 74 -15.34 -35.15 -18.42
N GLY A 75 -16.52 -34.88 -18.96
CA GLY A 75 -17.46 -35.91 -19.38
C GLY A 75 -16.88 -36.77 -20.51
N SER A 76 -17.15 -38.06 -20.49
CA SER A 76 -16.66 -39.04 -21.47
C SER A 76 -17.56 -40.27 -21.50
N GLU A 77 -18.26 -40.49 -22.61
CA GLU A 77 -19.10 -41.69 -22.79
C GLU A 77 -18.29 -42.99 -22.88
N SER A 78 -17.01 -42.90 -23.25
CA SER A 78 -16.11 -44.04 -23.43
C SER A 78 -15.38 -44.46 -22.15
N SER A 79 -15.59 -43.77 -21.02
CA SER A 79 -14.87 -44.08 -19.79
C SER A 79 -15.62 -43.78 -18.50
N HIS A 80 -15.16 -44.41 -17.42
CA HIS A 80 -15.56 -44.15 -16.06
C HIS A 80 -14.32 -43.80 -15.24
N HIS A 81 -14.44 -42.80 -14.39
CA HIS A 81 -13.36 -42.40 -13.51
C HIS A 81 -13.59 -42.95 -12.11
N PHE A 82 -12.54 -43.45 -11.47
CA PHE A 82 -12.61 -43.93 -10.09
C PHE A 82 -11.52 -43.25 -9.27
N SER A 83 -11.88 -42.67 -8.13
CA SER A 83 -10.94 -41.96 -7.25
C SER A 83 -10.96 -42.57 -5.86
N ILE A 84 -9.80 -42.71 -5.21
CA ILE A 84 -9.76 -43.06 -3.78
C ILE A 84 -10.51 -41.97 -3.00
N LYS A 85 -11.27 -42.36 -1.97
CA LYS A 85 -11.97 -41.42 -1.07
C LYS A 85 -11.00 -40.33 -0.59
N SER A 86 -11.36 -39.08 -0.84
CA SER A 86 -10.48 -37.93 -0.61
C SER A 86 -11.02 -37.04 0.51
N PRO A 87 -10.16 -36.50 1.40
CA PRO A 87 -10.56 -35.46 2.36
C PRO A 87 -11.03 -34.17 1.67
N CYS A 88 -10.74 -33.97 0.39
CA CYS A 88 -11.27 -32.86 -0.41
C CYS A 88 -12.75 -33.04 -0.84
N SER A 89 -13.39 -34.18 -0.54
CA SER A 89 -14.75 -34.49 -1.02
C SER A 89 -15.82 -33.54 -0.49
N SER A 90 -15.62 -32.93 0.69
CA SER A 90 -16.53 -31.93 1.26
C SER A 90 -16.31 -30.52 0.69
N SER A 91 -15.42 -30.36 -0.31
CA SER A 91 -15.03 -29.07 -0.88
C SER A 91 -14.62 -28.04 0.18
N PRO A 92 -13.60 -28.34 1.01
CA PRO A 92 -13.27 -27.49 2.16
C PRO A 92 -12.66 -26.14 1.80
N CYS A 93 -12.06 -25.99 0.62
CA CYS A 93 -11.46 -24.74 0.18
C CYS A 93 -12.52 -23.80 -0.39
N GLN A 94 -12.64 -22.62 0.21
CA GLN A 94 -13.56 -21.55 -0.15
C GLN A 94 -12.96 -20.65 -1.24
N ASN A 95 -13.77 -19.72 -1.76
CA ASN A 95 -13.32 -18.62 -2.62
C ASN A 95 -12.45 -19.04 -3.83
N GLY A 96 -12.83 -20.14 -4.47
CA GLY A 96 -12.14 -20.65 -5.66
C GLY A 96 -10.88 -21.47 -5.37
N GLY A 97 -10.46 -21.61 -4.11
CA GLY A 97 -9.25 -22.33 -3.72
C GLY A 97 -9.19 -23.79 -4.23
N THR A 98 -7.98 -24.22 -4.55
CA THR A 98 -7.69 -25.58 -5.02
C THR A 98 -7.30 -26.48 -3.84
N CYS A 99 -7.96 -27.64 -3.72
CA CYS A 99 -7.72 -28.58 -2.62
C CYS A 99 -6.69 -29.64 -3.02
N PHE A 100 -5.66 -29.79 -2.20
CA PHE A 100 -4.61 -30.79 -2.34
C PHE A 100 -4.75 -31.84 -1.25
N ALA A 101 -5.15 -33.05 -1.63
CA ALA A 101 -5.32 -34.16 -0.70
C ALA A 101 -3.98 -34.82 -0.32
N ASN A 102 -3.79 -35.06 0.97
CA ASN A 102 -2.75 -35.94 1.50
C ASN A 102 -3.38 -37.26 1.96
N TYR A 103 -3.46 -38.21 1.04
CA TYR A 103 -4.07 -39.52 1.27
C TYR A 103 -3.40 -40.36 2.36
N ARG A 104 -2.12 -40.12 2.69
CA ARG A 104 -1.42 -40.87 3.74
C ARG A 104 -1.80 -40.42 5.15
N ARG A 105 -2.14 -39.14 5.31
CA ARG A 105 -2.47 -38.51 6.59
C ARG A 105 -3.95 -38.23 6.77
N ASP A 106 -4.77 -38.61 5.78
CA ASP A 106 -6.20 -38.26 5.70
C ASP A 106 -6.44 -36.75 5.95
N SER A 107 -5.58 -35.92 5.35
CA SER A 107 -5.58 -34.47 5.52
C SER A 107 -5.57 -33.75 4.17
N PHE A 108 -5.74 -32.44 4.16
CA PHE A 108 -5.68 -31.63 2.94
C PHE A 108 -5.03 -30.28 3.20
N GLU A 109 -4.66 -29.62 2.12
CA GLU A 109 -4.18 -28.25 2.06
C GLU A 109 -4.95 -27.48 0.99
N CYS A 110 -5.27 -26.22 1.25
CA CYS A 110 -5.91 -25.34 0.28
C CYS A 110 -4.87 -24.38 -0.28
N ILE A 111 -4.77 -24.34 -1.61
CA ILE A 111 -4.03 -23.29 -2.34
C ILE A 111 -5.05 -22.24 -2.74
N CYS A 112 -4.93 -21.06 -2.15
CA CYS A 112 -5.87 -19.96 -2.35
C CYS A 112 -5.61 -19.22 -3.66
N GLU A 113 -6.69 -18.75 -4.27
CA GLU A 113 -6.64 -17.81 -5.40
C GLU A 113 -6.12 -16.44 -4.93
N GLU A 114 -5.66 -15.63 -5.87
CA GLU A 114 -5.15 -14.28 -5.59
C GLU A 114 -6.20 -13.45 -4.81
N GLY A 115 -5.80 -12.85 -3.69
CA GLY A 115 -6.69 -12.06 -2.84
C GLY A 115 -7.39 -12.85 -1.73
N PHE A 116 -7.01 -14.10 -1.46
CA PHE A 116 -7.56 -14.88 -0.33
C PHE A 116 -6.46 -15.59 0.49
N ILE A 117 -6.69 -15.69 1.80
CA ILE A 117 -5.82 -16.38 2.76
C ILE A 117 -6.67 -17.17 3.78
N GLY A 118 -5.98 -17.87 4.68
CA GLY A 118 -6.58 -18.73 5.70
C GLY A 118 -6.47 -20.20 5.34
N ARG A 119 -6.75 -21.06 6.31
CA ARG A 119 -6.57 -22.52 6.16
C ARG A 119 -7.51 -23.09 5.08
N PHE A 120 -8.68 -22.48 4.92
CA PHE A 120 -9.73 -22.86 4.00
C PHE A 120 -9.95 -21.79 2.93
N CYS A 121 -9.03 -20.82 2.76
CA CYS A 121 -9.21 -19.65 1.91
C CYS A 121 -10.46 -18.83 2.25
N GLU A 122 -10.87 -18.85 3.51
CA GLU A 122 -12.08 -18.25 4.04
C GLU A 122 -11.97 -16.73 4.24
N THR A 123 -10.75 -16.21 4.25
CA THR A 123 -10.47 -14.80 4.54
C THR A 123 -10.06 -14.10 3.25
N GLU A 124 -10.77 -13.03 2.88
CA GLU A 124 -10.29 -12.10 1.86
C GLU A 124 -8.98 -11.47 2.34
N GLN A 125 -7.93 -11.63 1.55
CA GLN A 125 -6.70 -10.86 1.68
C GLN A 125 -6.99 -9.45 1.18
N ILE A 126 -7.58 -8.65 2.07
CA ILE A 126 -7.61 -7.21 1.89
C ILE A 126 -6.15 -6.78 1.92
N LEU A 127 -5.61 -6.42 0.76
CA LEU A 127 -4.28 -5.84 0.67
C LEU A 127 -4.28 -4.55 1.52
N GLU A 128 -3.69 -4.62 2.72
CA GLU A 128 -3.50 -3.47 3.59
C GLU A 128 -2.49 -2.53 2.96
N PHE A 129 -2.97 -1.57 2.18
CA PHE A 129 -2.12 -0.50 1.67
C PHE A 129 -2.23 0.69 2.62
N SER A 130 -1.25 0.84 3.50
CA SER A 130 -1.04 2.03 4.32
C SER A 130 -0.36 3.18 3.56
N HIS A 131 0.09 2.92 2.32
CA HIS A 131 0.89 3.84 1.50
C HIS A 131 0.51 3.78 0.03
N CYS A 132 0.83 4.84 -0.70
CA CYS A 132 0.57 4.94 -2.13
C CYS A 132 1.50 4.08 -3.00
N ASP A 133 2.55 3.47 -2.45
CA ASP A 133 3.56 2.69 -3.19
C ASP A 133 2.97 1.63 -4.12
N PHE A 134 1.90 0.95 -3.69
CA PHE A 134 1.21 -0.02 -4.52
C PHE A 134 0.67 0.60 -5.82
N TYR A 135 0.22 1.85 -5.77
CA TYR A 135 -0.37 2.54 -6.92
C TYR A 135 0.66 3.00 -7.95
N ASP A 136 1.95 2.98 -7.63
CA ASP A 136 3.04 3.25 -8.58
C ASP A 136 2.96 2.34 -9.81
N ARG A 137 2.47 1.09 -9.63
CA ARG A 137 2.28 0.11 -10.72
C ARG A 137 1.30 0.56 -11.81
N PHE A 138 0.39 1.48 -11.50
CA PHE A 138 -0.59 1.99 -12.46
C PHE A 138 -0.08 3.22 -13.23
N ASN A 139 1.10 3.75 -12.86
CA ASN A 139 1.75 4.89 -13.50
C ASN A 139 0.83 6.10 -13.72
N THR A 140 -0.17 6.28 -12.84
CA THR A 140 -1.23 7.28 -12.97
C THR A 140 -1.59 7.83 -11.60
N SER A 141 -1.57 9.15 -11.45
CA SER A 141 -2.02 9.83 -10.24
C SER A 141 -3.54 9.73 -10.11
N GLN A 142 -4.05 9.29 -8.96
CA GLN A 142 -5.48 9.07 -8.75
C GLN A 142 -5.86 9.07 -7.27
N SER A 143 -7.16 9.22 -7.00
CA SER A 143 -7.73 8.95 -5.69
C SER A 143 -7.67 7.45 -5.41
N ALA A 144 -7.12 7.10 -4.27
CA ALA A 144 -6.87 5.75 -3.81
C ALA A 144 -7.50 5.54 -2.45
N THR A 145 -8.01 4.34 -2.19
CA THR A 145 -8.42 3.96 -0.83
C THR A 145 -7.25 3.27 -0.14
N LEU A 146 -6.67 3.93 0.86
CA LEU A 146 -5.75 3.32 1.80
C LEU A 146 -6.54 2.68 2.95
N ARG A 147 -6.06 1.57 3.48
CA ARG A 147 -6.71 0.88 4.60
C ARG A 147 -5.71 0.80 5.74
N PHE A 148 -6.07 1.43 6.84
CA PHE A 148 -5.41 1.30 8.12
C PHE A 148 -6.40 0.57 9.03
N ASP A 149 -6.12 -0.70 9.33
CA ASP A 149 -7.04 -1.59 10.02
C ASP A 149 -8.43 -1.62 9.32
N LEU A 150 -9.51 -1.42 10.08
CA LEU A 150 -10.91 -1.41 9.60
C LEU A 150 -11.38 -0.06 9.02
N SER A 151 -10.57 1.00 9.05
CA SER A 151 -10.98 2.35 8.61
C SER A 151 -10.36 2.74 7.27
N PRO A 152 -11.10 2.64 6.15
CA PRO A 152 -10.62 3.09 4.86
C PRO A 152 -10.52 4.62 4.80
N ILE A 153 -9.48 5.12 4.12
CA ILE A 153 -9.23 6.53 3.89
C ILE A 153 -9.04 6.74 2.40
N SER A 154 -9.77 7.70 1.84
CA SER A 154 -9.54 8.12 0.46
C SER A 154 -8.47 9.22 0.44
N VAL A 155 -7.44 9.03 -0.37
CA VAL A 155 -6.30 9.94 -0.54
C VAL A 155 -5.88 10.01 -1.99
N TYR A 156 -5.47 11.17 -2.45
CA TYR A 156 -4.89 11.36 -3.76
C TYR A 156 -3.42 10.96 -3.73
N CYS A 157 -3.10 9.89 -4.44
CA CYS A 157 -1.74 9.41 -4.66
C CYS A 157 -1.14 10.11 -5.87
N HIS A 158 -0.03 10.80 -5.66
CA HIS A 158 0.71 11.45 -6.73
C HIS A 158 1.80 10.51 -7.24
N VAL A 159 1.65 10.02 -8.47
CA VAL A 159 2.58 9.08 -9.11
C VAL A 159 3.44 9.82 -10.13
N GLY A 160 4.75 9.64 -10.05
CA GLY A 160 5.74 10.22 -10.95
C GLY A 160 6.79 11.08 -10.24
N ASP A 161 7.63 11.75 -11.02
CA ASP A 161 8.64 12.67 -10.47
C ASP A 161 8.07 14.06 -10.22
N LEU A 162 7.83 14.39 -8.95
CA LEU A 162 7.42 15.73 -8.52
C LEU A 162 8.61 16.72 -8.43
N GLY A 163 9.84 16.27 -8.70
CA GLY A 163 11.07 16.95 -8.31
C GLY A 163 11.56 16.54 -6.91
N CYS A 164 10.91 15.55 -6.30
CA CYS A 164 11.29 14.95 -5.01
C CYS A 164 11.81 13.52 -5.15
N GLY A 165 11.84 12.99 -6.37
CA GLY A 165 12.11 11.59 -6.67
C GLY A 165 10.91 10.88 -7.28
N ASN A 166 11.23 9.81 -8.03
CA ASN A 166 10.24 8.94 -8.65
C ASN A 166 9.44 8.13 -7.62
N GLY A 167 8.27 7.67 -8.04
CA GLY A 167 7.41 6.76 -7.28
C GLY A 167 6.05 7.38 -6.96
N ALA A 168 5.34 6.74 -6.06
CA ALA A 168 4.06 7.23 -5.56
C ALA A 168 4.25 7.98 -4.23
N TRP A 169 3.59 9.13 -4.12
CA TRP A 169 3.64 10.02 -2.96
C TRP A 169 2.28 10.08 -2.29
N THR A 170 2.25 9.87 -0.98
CA THR A 170 1.02 9.92 -0.17
C THR A 170 0.78 11.33 0.36
N THR A 171 -0.36 11.92 0.00
CA THR A 171 -0.77 13.22 0.54
C THR A 171 -1.07 13.11 2.04
N VAL A 172 -0.51 14.03 2.82
CA VAL A 172 -0.66 14.08 4.28
C VAL A 172 -1.48 15.30 4.72
N MET A 173 -1.11 16.47 4.23
CA MET A 173 -1.78 17.73 4.54
C MET A 173 -1.74 18.69 3.36
N LYS A 174 -2.76 19.53 3.27
CA LYS A 174 -2.83 20.69 2.38
C LYS A 174 -3.22 21.92 3.21
N ILE A 175 -2.44 22.99 3.11
CA ILE A 175 -2.51 24.13 4.03
C ILE A 175 -2.63 25.43 3.24
N ASP A 176 -3.68 26.20 3.49
CA ASP A 176 -3.88 27.49 2.84
C ASP A 176 -3.23 28.57 3.68
N GLY A 177 -2.17 29.18 3.14
CA GLY A 177 -1.39 30.20 3.82
C GLY A 177 -2.16 31.45 4.24
N THR A 178 -3.36 31.65 3.69
CA THR A 178 -4.27 32.77 4.03
C THR A 178 -5.18 32.45 5.22
N LYS A 179 -5.34 31.16 5.58
CA LYS A 179 -6.20 30.69 6.66
C LYS A 179 -5.41 30.41 7.93
N ARG A 180 -6.08 30.51 9.08
CA ARG A 180 -5.47 30.24 10.41
C ARG A 180 -5.54 28.78 10.84
N THR A 181 -6.21 27.91 10.08
CA THR A 181 -6.50 26.51 10.42
C THR A 181 -5.26 25.75 10.90
N PHE A 182 -4.18 25.86 10.14
CA PHE A 182 -2.91 25.18 10.43
C PHE A 182 -1.81 26.13 10.85
N HIS A 183 -2.16 27.24 11.51
CA HIS A 183 -1.18 28.12 12.15
C HIS A 183 -0.21 27.33 13.07
N TYR A 184 1.01 27.83 13.29
CA TYR A 184 2.02 27.14 14.10
C TYR A 184 1.48 26.60 15.44
N ASN A 185 0.70 27.41 16.15
CA ASN A 185 0.12 27.07 17.45
C ASN A 185 -1.15 26.19 17.38
N SER A 186 -1.61 25.79 16.19
CA SER A 186 -2.82 25.00 16.02
C SER A 186 -2.67 23.62 16.66
N THR A 187 -3.71 23.15 17.35
CA THR A 187 -3.71 21.82 17.96
C THR A 187 -3.74 20.70 16.92
N TYR A 188 -4.10 20.99 15.66
CA TYR A 188 -4.03 20.02 14.57
C TYR A 188 -2.62 19.46 14.34
N TRP A 189 -1.56 20.14 14.77
CA TRP A 189 -0.20 19.62 14.70
C TRP A 189 0.10 18.54 15.75
N SER A 190 -0.65 18.51 16.85
CA SER A 190 -0.40 17.68 18.03
C SER A 190 -1.58 16.78 18.42
N ASP A 191 -2.56 16.61 17.54
CA ASP A 191 -3.68 15.68 17.73
C ASP A 191 -3.86 14.73 16.53
N GLU A 192 -4.68 13.70 16.72
CA GLU A 192 -5.07 12.72 15.69
C GLU A 192 -6.45 13.02 15.10
N ARG A 193 -6.87 14.29 15.08
CA ARG A 193 -8.12 14.70 14.42
C ARG A 193 -7.85 15.00 12.95
N ASP A 194 -8.67 14.46 12.06
CA ASP A 194 -8.68 14.85 10.65
C ASP A 194 -9.37 16.21 10.46
N PHE A 195 -9.16 16.80 9.28
CA PHE A 195 -9.83 18.02 8.86
C PHE A 195 -10.11 17.96 7.37
N ASN A 196 -11.37 18.21 6.98
CA ASN A 196 -11.81 18.27 5.58
C ASN A 196 -11.25 17.11 4.72
N THR A 197 -11.56 15.87 5.11
CA THR A 197 -11.10 14.66 4.40
C THR A 197 -11.48 14.60 2.92
N PRO A 198 -12.61 15.17 2.42
CA PRO A 198 -12.87 15.24 0.99
C PRO A 198 -11.80 16.00 0.20
N GLY A 199 -11.14 17.00 0.82
CA GLY A 199 -10.01 17.72 0.23
C GLY A 199 -8.79 16.84 -0.02
N GLY A 200 -8.74 15.63 0.55
CA GLY A 200 -7.71 14.63 0.28
C GLY A 200 -7.88 13.89 -1.04
N ASN A 201 -9.02 14.00 -1.72
CA ASN A 201 -9.36 13.21 -2.92
C ASN A 201 -8.91 13.82 -4.25
N THR A 202 -8.21 14.94 -4.18
CA THR A 202 -7.79 15.76 -5.30
C THR A 202 -6.30 16.05 -5.21
N GLY A 203 -5.68 16.42 -6.34
CA GLY A 203 -4.26 16.77 -6.38
C GLY A 203 -3.95 18.16 -5.82
N PHE A 204 -3.18 18.97 -6.55
CA PHE A 204 -2.70 20.27 -6.10
C PHE A 204 -3.74 21.41 -6.28
N ASP A 205 -4.92 21.23 -5.68
CA ASP A 205 -5.96 22.25 -5.56
C ASP A 205 -5.76 23.15 -4.33
N SER A 206 -6.74 23.99 -4.01
CA SER A 206 -6.67 25.00 -2.95
C SER A 206 -7.56 24.65 -1.74
N GLU A 207 -7.93 23.38 -1.58
CA GLU A 207 -8.74 22.90 -0.46
C GLU A 207 -7.83 22.44 0.69
N GLU A 208 -8.02 23.00 1.88
CA GLU A 208 -7.29 22.59 3.08
C GLU A 208 -7.67 21.17 3.48
N THR A 209 -6.71 20.35 3.91
CA THR A 209 -7.00 19.02 4.45
C THR A 209 -5.93 18.57 5.43
N LYS A 210 -6.33 17.75 6.39
CA LYS A 210 -5.46 16.92 7.23
C LYS A 210 -6.03 15.53 7.25
N LEU A 211 -5.28 14.57 6.73
CA LEU A 211 -5.70 13.18 6.60
C LEU A 211 -5.08 12.31 7.70
N PRO A 212 -5.66 11.14 8.02
CA PRO A 212 -5.03 10.23 8.98
C PRO A 212 -3.66 9.70 8.56
N THR A 213 -3.30 9.82 7.28
CA THR A 213 -1.92 9.61 6.81
C THR A 213 -0.90 10.50 7.54
N TYR A 214 -1.33 11.62 8.14
CA TYR A 214 -0.48 12.46 9.02
C TYR A 214 0.09 11.70 10.23
N TRP A 215 -0.70 10.82 10.85
CA TRP A 215 -0.28 10.09 12.05
C TRP A 215 -0.06 8.59 11.82
N ARG A 216 -0.53 8.04 10.69
CA ARG A 216 -0.49 6.60 10.41
C ARG A 216 0.51 6.15 9.34
N THR A 217 1.14 7.08 8.62
CA THR A 217 2.02 6.74 7.48
C THR A 217 3.50 6.93 7.84
N PRO A 218 4.27 5.85 8.06
CA PRO A 218 5.73 5.89 8.11
C PRO A 218 6.33 6.42 6.81
N PHE A 219 7.49 7.06 6.89
CA PHE A 219 8.16 7.59 5.69
C PHE A 219 9.67 7.72 5.86
N THR A 220 10.35 7.84 4.73
CA THR A 220 11.78 8.15 4.63
C THR A 220 12.05 9.50 3.96
N LYS A 221 11.06 10.04 3.24
CA LYS A 221 11.13 11.32 2.54
C LYS A 221 9.86 12.12 2.73
N ILE A 222 10.02 13.43 2.77
CA ILE A 222 8.93 14.41 2.71
C ILE A 222 9.11 15.23 1.43
N CYS A 223 8.09 15.27 0.59
CA CYS A 223 8.01 16.21 -0.52
C CYS A 223 7.16 17.40 -0.10
N LEU A 224 7.81 18.55 0.06
CA LEU A 224 7.19 19.79 0.51
C LEU A 224 6.92 20.66 -0.71
N GLY A 225 5.66 21.00 -0.95
CA GLY A 225 5.23 21.78 -2.11
C GLY A 225 4.64 23.13 -1.72
N MET A 226 4.87 24.16 -2.55
CA MET A 226 4.17 25.44 -2.48
C MET A 226 3.65 25.86 -3.84
N LYS A 227 2.37 26.24 -3.93
CA LYS A 227 1.73 26.73 -5.15
C LYS A 227 1.89 28.25 -5.27
N ILE A 228 2.73 28.67 -6.21
CA ILE A 228 2.88 30.06 -6.61
C ILE A 228 2.20 30.22 -7.97
N ASP A 229 1.18 31.06 -8.02
CA ASP A 229 0.30 31.20 -9.19
C ASP A 229 -0.33 29.84 -9.60
N GLN A 230 0.05 29.32 -10.77
CA GLN A 230 -0.42 28.02 -11.29
C GLN A 230 0.63 26.92 -11.20
N LYS A 231 1.82 27.20 -10.66
CA LYS A 231 2.91 26.24 -10.56
C LYS A 231 3.11 25.81 -9.11
N VAL A 232 3.34 24.53 -8.90
CA VAL A 232 3.80 24.00 -7.61
C VAL A 232 5.30 23.78 -7.69
N ASN A 233 6.05 24.40 -6.78
CA ASN A 233 7.47 24.14 -6.62
C ASN A 233 7.65 23.19 -5.43
N PHE A 234 8.57 22.24 -5.56
CA PHE A 234 8.81 21.21 -4.56
C PHE A 234 10.26 21.22 -4.09
N ILE A 235 10.44 20.81 -2.83
CA ILE A 235 11.73 20.40 -2.27
C ILE A 235 11.55 19.06 -1.56
N VAL A 236 12.62 18.28 -1.49
CA VAL A 236 12.64 17.01 -0.75
C VAL A 236 13.43 17.14 0.54
N ILE A 237 12.89 16.62 1.63
CA ILE A 237 13.57 16.46 2.91
C ILE A 237 13.71 14.96 3.16
N ASN A 238 14.94 14.46 3.24
CA ASN A 238 15.20 13.08 3.64
C ASN A 238 15.15 12.99 5.17
N HIS A 239 14.19 12.23 5.70
CA HIS A 239 14.04 12.02 7.14
C HIS A 239 13.24 10.74 7.39
N HIS A 240 13.75 9.86 8.24
CA HIS A 240 13.03 8.66 8.65
C HIS A 240 12.14 8.94 9.87
N SER A 241 10.83 8.68 9.77
CA SER A 241 9.90 8.79 10.90
C SER A 241 8.76 7.79 10.79
N SER A 242 8.16 7.43 11.93
CA SER A 242 6.95 6.60 11.98
C SER A 242 5.70 7.32 11.50
N SER A 243 5.67 8.65 11.60
CA SER A 243 4.65 9.54 11.00
C SER A 243 5.06 11.00 11.12
N LEU A 244 4.28 11.90 10.51
CA LEU A 244 4.54 13.34 10.65
C LEU A 244 4.09 13.84 12.02
N PHE A 245 3.04 13.22 12.59
CA PHE A 245 2.63 13.41 13.97
C PHE A 245 3.78 13.16 14.95
N SER A 246 4.45 12.00 14.88
CA SER A 246 5.55 11.67 15.81
C SER A 246 6.76 12.59 15.64
N LEU A 247 6.93 13.20 14.46
CA LEU A 247 7.99 14.15 14.18
C LEU A 247 7.70 15.58 14.66
N ILE A 248 6.42 16.00 14.69
CA ILE A 248 6.04 17.39 14.94
C ILE A 248 5.41 17.59 16.33
N ALA A 249 4.59 16.65 16.79
CA ALA A 249 3.64 16.84 17.89
C ALA A 249 4.31 17.15 19.25
N ASP A 250 5.52 16.67 19.47
CA ASP A 250 6.27 16.89 20.71
C ASP A 250 6.86 18.31 20.83
N GLY A 251 6.78 19.10 19.76
CA GLY A 251 7.28 20.48 19.72
C GLY A 251 8.80 20.60 19.74
N GLN A 252 9.55 19.48 19.67
CA GLN A 252 11.00 19.51 19.71
C GLN A 252 11.57 19.98 18.36
N TYR A 253 12.55 20.88 18.43
CA TYR A 253 13.29 21.32 17.26
C TYR A 253 14.16 20.20 16.70
N ARG A 254 14.13 20.01 15.39
CA ARG A 254 15.00 19.07 14.68
C ARG A 254 15.51 19.71 13.40
N ALA A 255 16.84 19.81 13.28
CA ALA A 255 17.47 20.49 12.16
C ALA A 255 17.32 19.69 10.85
N THR A 256 17.20 20.42 9.74
CA THR A 256 17.47 19.90 8.39
C THR A 256 18.81 20.47 7.88
N SER A 257 19.23 20.05 6.68
CA SER A 257 20.47 20.51 6.06
C SER A 257 20.29 20.83 4.58
N LEU A 258 19.15 21.43 4.22
CA LEU A 258 18.83 21.77 2.83
C LEU A 258 19.52 23.06 2.36
N GLY A 259 19.77 23.98 3.29
CA GLY A 259 20.34 25.28 2.99
C GLY A 259 19.31 26.29 2.47
N ARG A 260 19.64 27.57 2.70
CA ARG A 260 18.80 28.74 2.43
C ARG A 260 18.24 28.79 1.01
N ASP A 261 19.09 28.56 0.02
CA ASP A 261 18.70 28.69 -1.39
C ASP A 261 17.69 27.62 -1.79
N THR A 262 17.80 26.41 -1.23
CA THR A 262 16.82 25.33 -1.42
C THR A 262 15.45 25.74 -0.90
N TRP A 263 15.36 26.32 0.31
CA TRP A 263 14.09 26.81 0.85
C TRP A 263 13.49 27.94 0.00
N LYS A 264 14.32 28.81 -0.56
CA LYS A 264 13.86 29.88 -1.47
C LYS A 264 13.25 29.35 -2.77
N THR A 265 13.64 28.17 -3.26
CA THR A 265 13.09 27.63 -4.51
C THR A 265 11.59 27.30 -4.43
N LEU A 266 11.05 27.04 -3.23
CA LEU A 266 9.61 26.88 -3.01
C LEU A 266 8.79 28.09 -3.49
N ILE A 267 9.34 29.29 -3.30
CA ILE A 267 8.69 30.55 -3.67
C ILE A 267 9.17 31.05 -5.03
N GLY A 268 10.37 30.63 -5.46
CA GLY A 268 10.96 31.01 -6.73
C GLY A 268 11.61 32.38 -6.70
N SER A 269 11.55 33.13 -7.82
CA SER A 269 12.24 34.42 -7.97
C SER A 269 11.72 35.52 -7.03
N GLN A 270 10.53 35.34 -6.45
CA GLN A 270 9.96 36.28 -5.49
C GLN A 270 10.42 36.05 -4.04
N ALA A 271 11.13 34.95 -3.78
CA ALA A 271 11.58 34.58 -2.44
C ALA A 271 12.49 35.65 -1.83
N SER A 272 12.26 35.96 -0.57
CA SER A 272 13.06 36.92 0.19
C SER A 272 13.31 36.39 1.59
N LEU A 273 14.53 36.48 2.07
CA LEU A 273 14.89 36.14 3.45
C LEU A 273 15.92 37.14 3.96
N GLN A 274 15.97 37.34 5.27
CA GLN A 274 17.11 37.99 5.89
C GLN A 274 18.35 37.06 5.83
N ASN A 275 19.54 37.58 6.16
CA ASN A 275 20.82 36.94 5.81
C ASN A 275 21.41 36.05 6.90
N ASN A 276 20.91 36.11 8.13
CA ASN A 276 21.53 35.48 9.30
C ASN A 276 20.53 34.58 10.06
N CYS A 277 20.98 34.04 11.21
CA CYS A 277 20.31 33.07 12.07
C CYS A 277 20.15 31.65 11.48
N ASN A 278 19.58 31.54 10.28
CA ASN A 278 19.59 30.31 9.47
C ASN A 278 19.04 29.04 10.16
N ILE A 279 17.99 29.17 10.99
CA ILE A 279 17.37 28.00 11.64
C ILE A 279 16.48 27.30 10.62
N GLU A 280 16.84 26.08 10.22
CA GLU A 280 16.03 25.26 9.33
C GLU A 280 15.59 23.95 9.98
N GLY A 281 14.40 23.48 9.62
CA GLY A 281 13.91 22.14 9.95
C GLY A 281 12.52 22.12 10.57
N PHE A 282 12.34 21.22 11.53
CA PHE A 282 11.06 20.93 12.17
C PHE A 282 10.91 21.70 13.48
N ASN A 283 9.74 22.25 13.74
CA ASN A 283 9.45 23.10 14.92
C ASN A 283 10.47 24.23 15.09
N ALA A 284 10.88 24.85 13.98
CA ALA A 284 11.82 25.96 13.96
C ALA A 284 11.18 27.21 14.57
N ILE A 285 11.87 27.84 15.51
CA ILE A 285 11.42 29.04 16.22
C ILE A 285 12.60 29.99 16.38
N GLY A 286 12.37 31.29 16.21
CA GLY A 286 13.33 32.31 16.62
C GLY A 286 13.51 32.35 18.14
N GLY A 287 14.20 33.37 18.66
CA GLY A 287 14.57 33.45 20.07
C GLY A 287 13.41 33.61 21.05
N SER A 288 12.16 33.78 20.57
CA SER A 288 10.97 33.82 21.40
C SER A 288 9.73 33.26 20.67
N ALA A 289 8.68 32.93 21.44
CA ALA A 289 7.41 32.44 20.92
C ALA A 289 6.63 33.44 20.04
N SER A 290 6.94 34.73 20.14
CA SER A 290 6.34 35.79 19.31
C SER A 290 7.09 36.02 18.01
N HIS A 291 8.32 35.53 17.88
CA HIS A 291 9.14 35.68 16.66
C HIS A 291 8.77 34.67 15.59
N SER A 292 9.35 34.85 14.40
CA SER A 292 9.10 33.97 13.27
C SER A 292 9.34 32.51 13.63
N LYS A 293 8.39 31.66 13.23
CA LYS A 293 8.35 30.23 13.55
C LYS A 293 7.68 29.44 12.43
N ALA A 294 8.04 28.17 12.32
CA ALA A 294 7.58 27.24 11.29
C ALA A 294 7.56 25.81 11.81
N ARG A 295 6.49 25.06 11.54
CA ARG A 295 6.47 23.61 11.83
C ARG A 295 7.41 22.85 10.92
N ILE A 296 7.49 23.26 9.66
CA ILE A 296 8.49 22.81 8.68
C ILE A 296 8.94 24.05 7.92
N GLY A 297 10.17 24.51 8.13
CA GLY A 297 10.59 25.76 7.51
C GLY A 297 12.00 26.24 7.82
N TYR A 298 12.27 27.43 7.33
CA TYR A 298 13.49 28.21 7.49
C TYR A 298 13.17 29.54 8.17
N ILE A 299 13.90 29.90 9.21
CA ILE A 299 13.79 31.15 9.96
C ILE A 299 15.10 31.93 9.82
N ALA A 300 15.00 33.23 9.52
CA ALA A 300 16.12 34.12 9.33
C ALA A 300 15.95 35.43 10.13
N ASN A 301 17.08 36.11 10.32
CA ASN A 301 17.18 37.40 10.99
C ASN A 301 18.19 38.31 10.25
N GLU A 302 18.11 39.62 10.43
CA GLU A 302 19.09 40.56 9.91
C GLU A 302 20.31 40.67 10.83
N GLN A 303 20.15 40.51 12.15
CA GLN A 303 21.27 40.42 13.09
C GLN A 303 21.91 39.04 13.07
N ASN A 304 23.20 38.97 13.45
CA ASN A 304 23.90 37.69 13.62
C ASN A 304 23.51 36.93 14.90
N ASP A 305 22.37 37.28 15.49
CA ASP A 305 21.73 36.56 16.57
C ASP A 305 20.35 36.05 16.10
N CYS A 306 19.83 35.05 16.79
CA CYS A 306 18.49 34.51 16.51
C CYS A 306 17.43 35.11 17.43
N SER A 307 17.72 36.20 18.15
CA SER A 307 16.87 36.67 19.24
C SER A 307 15.64 37.44 18.76
N SER A 308 15.64 37.98 17.54
CA SER A 308 14.60 38.85 16.97
C SER A 308 14.04 38.42 15.61
N CYS A 309 14.22 37.15 15.21
CA CYS A 309 13.88 36.68 13.86
C CYS A 309 12.51 37.12 13.35
N ASP A 310 12.49 37.74 12.17
CA ASP A 310 11.27 38.27 11.57
C ASP A 310 11.04 37.84 10.11
N SER A 311 11.93 36.99 9.60
CA SER A 311 11.82 36.40 8.27
C SER A 311 11.73 34.87 8.32
N ARG A 312 10.92 34.31 7.41
CA ARG A 312 10.69 32.87 7.30
C ARG A 312 10.17 32.44 5.93
N ILE A 313 10.44 31.18 5.60
CA ILE A 313 9.75 30.41 4.55
C ILE A 313 9.31 29.09 5.17
N GLY A 314 8.08 28.66 4.98
CA GLY A 314 7.67 27.34 5.43
C GLY A 314 6.18 27.10 5.50
N ILE A 315 5.84 25.98 6.12
CA ILE A 315 4.47 25.50 6.37
C ILE A 315 4.22 25.43 7.89
N GLY A 316 2.99 25.72 8.30
CA GLY A 316 2.62 25.81 9.70
C GLY A 316 3.33 26.97 10.39
N THR A 317 3.35 28.13 9.73
CA THR A 317 4.11 29.29 10.19
C THR A 317 3.27 30.26 11.03
N GLY A 318 3.96 31.22 11.64
CA GLY A 318 3.36 32.25 12.49
C GLY A 318 4.42 33.22 13.04
N GLY A 319 3.99 34.11 13.93
CA GLY A 319 4.85 35.08 14.59
C GLY A 319 5.14 36.36 13.78
N TYR A 320 5.86 37.27 14.42
CA TYR A 320 6.22 38.58 13.87
C TYR A 320 6.95 38.45 12.51
N SER A 321 6.72 39.32 11.54
CA SER A 321 5.86 40.52 11.57
C SER A 321 4.41 40.33 11.07
N ASP A 322 3.98 39.10 10.76
CA ASP A 322 2.58 38.74 10.42
C ASP A 322 2.23 37.37 10.97
N ASP A 323 1.46 37.32 12.05
CA ASP A 323 1.02 36.07 12.68
C ASP A 323 -0.14 35.37 11.92
N GLY A 324 -0.62 35.95 10.82
CA GLY A 324 -1.68 35.39 9.97
C GLY A 324 -1.18 34.70 8.71
N ASN A 325 0.12 34.58 8.48
CA ASN A 325 0.70 33.79 7.40
C ASN A 325 1.06 32.40 7.93
N THR A 326 0.36 31.37 7.46
CA THR A 326 0.53 29.97 7.90
C THR A 326 1.31 29.12 6.89
N CYS A 327 1.43 29.58 5.64
CA CYS A 327 2.22 28.95 4.59
C CYS A 327 2.72 30.02 3.61
N GLY A 328 4.00 29.94 3.22
CA GLY A 328 4.62 30.83 2.24
C GLY A 328 5.85 31.53 2.78
N ASN A 329 6.01 32.81 2.46
CA ASN A 329 7.20 33.60 2.78
C ASN A 329 6.86 34.94 3.43
N ARG A 330 7.44 35.16 4.60
CA ARG A 330 7.47 36.45 5.27
C ARG A 330 8.91 36.95 5.34
N ALA A 331 9.15 38.20 4.97
CA ALA A 331 10.44 38.82 5.14
C ALA A 331 10.26 40.31 5.43
N SER A 332 10.79 40.77 6.56
CA SER A 332 10.84 42.18 6.96
C SER A 332 12.28 42.62 7.19
N HIS A 333 12.46 43.90 7.50
CA HIS A 333 13.71 44.48 8.01
C HIS A 333 14.98 44.07 7.24
N ASN A 334 15.17 44.71 6.08
CA ASN A 334 16.33 44.54 5.18
C ASN A 334 16.59 43.09 4.66
N PRO A 335 15.58 42.41 4.11
CA PRO A 335 15.79 41.10 3.51
C PRO A 335 16.40 41.21 2.11
N ASP A 336 16.96 40.11 1.62
CA ASP A 336 17.79 40.07 0.40
C ASP A 336 17.06 40.33 -0.92
N ASN A 337 15.73 40.29 -0.93
CA ASN A 337 14.90 40.56 -2.11
C ASN A 337 13.70 41.46 -1.76
N GLY A 338 13.92 42.41 -0.85
CA GLY A 338 12.91 43.37 -0.39
C GLY A 338 11.82 42.74 0.49
N VAL A 339 10.99 43.58 1.11
CA VAL A 339 9.95 43.13 2.03
C VAL A 339 8.91 42.30 1.29
N LYS A 340 8.60 41.10 1.81
CA LYS A 340 7.65 40.16 1.21
C LYS A 340 6.65 39.64 2.24
N SER A 341 5.41 39.46 1.79
CA SER A 341 4.33 38.83 2.56
C SER A 341 3.51 37.96 1.60
N ILE A 342 4.08 36.81 1.25
CA ILE A 342 3.56 35.89 0.24
C ILE A 342 2.83 34.75 0.97
N LYS A 343 1.53 34.64 0.76
CA LYS A 343 0.68 33.57 1.30
C LYS A 343 0.31 32.62 0.16
N VAL A 344 0.50 31.32 0.35
CA VAL A 344 0.34 30.31 -0.72
C VAL A 344 -0.33 29.05 -0.22
N MET A 345 -0.78 28.22 -1.16
CA MET A 345 -1.16 26.85 -0.84
C MET A 345 0.10 26.00 -0.63
N GLY A 346 0.16 25.29 0.49
CA GLY A 346 1.22 24.35 0.83
C GLY A 346 0.74 22.91 0.76
N TYR A 347 1.62 22.00 0.35
CA TYR A 347 1.36 20.56 0.26
C TYR A 347 2.45 19.80 1.02
N ILE A 348 2.04 18.81 1.80
CA ILE A 348 2.96 17.87 2.44
C ILE A 348 2.61 16.48 1.94
N LEU A 349 3.57 15.84 1.27
CA LEU A 349 3.49 14.46 0.84
C LEU A 349 4.64 13.66 1.43
N VAL A 350 4.44 12.35 1.60
CA VAL A 350 5.46 11.46 2.16
C VAL A 350 5.63 10.19 1.30
N GLN A 351 6.84 9.62 1.38
CA GLN A 351 7.25 8.36 0.76
C GLN A 351 8.17 7.59 1.70
#